data_AF-A0A420F612-F1
#
_entry.id   AF-A0A420F612-F1
#
_cell.length_a   1.000
_cell.length_b   1.000
_cell.length_c   1.000
_cell.angle_alpha   90.00
_cell.angle_beta   90.00
_cell.angle_gamma   90.00
#
_symmetry.space_group_name_H-M   'P 1'
#
loop_
_entity.id
_entity.type
_entity.pdbx_description
1 polymer ?
#
loop_
_entity_poly.entity_id
_entity_poly.type
_entity_poly.pdbx_seq_one_letter_code
_entity_poly.pdbx_strand_id
1 'polypeptide(L)' 'MSARELHCDVCEGVQPFEAPPCADGHGADCPELICTRCGTALLIATFAFPAPRLAATTRPRPPARRAA' A
#
# COMPACT_ATOMS: atom_id res chain seq x y z
N MET A 1 10.41 3.60 -7.51
CA MET A 1 9.38 4.66 -7.49
C MET A 1 8.26 4.20 -8.40
N SER A 2 7.05 4.05 -7.87
CA SER A 2 5.90 3.54 -8.63
C SER A 2 5.20 4.72 -9.29
N ALA A 3 5.30 4.86 -10.60
CA ALA A 3 4.63 5.93 -11.33
C ALA A 3 3.15 5.56 -11.56
N ARG A 4 2.24 6.50 -11.31
CA ARG A 4 0.78 6.36 -11.53
C ARG A 4 0.30 7.46 -12.47
N GLU A 5 -0.61 7.15 -13.38
CA GLU A 5 -1.19 8.15 -14.29
C GLU A 5 -2.47 8.74 -13.68
N LEU A 6 -2.50 10.04 -13.44
CA LEU A 6 -3.62 10.75 -12.82
C LEU A 6 -3.85 12.11 -13.49
N HIS A 7 -5.08 12.62 -13.42
CA HIS A 7 -5.37 13.97 -13.89
C HIS A 7 -4.73 15.01 -12.96
N CYS A 8 -4.02 15.98 -13.54
CA CYS A 8 -3.45 17.11 -12.85
C CYS A 8 -4.17 18.37 -13.28
N ASP A 9 -4.82 19.06 -12.34
CA ASP A 9 -5.59 20.29 -12.64
C ASP A 9 -4.67 21.44 -13.09
N VAL A 10 -3.41 21.45 -12.66
CA VAL A 10 -2.42 22.48 -13.06
C VAL A 10 -1.87 22.22 -14.47
N CYS A 11 -1.76 20.96 -14.89
CA CYS A 11 -1.36 20.61 -16.25
C CYS A 11 -2.54 20.43 -17.21
N GLU A 12 -3.76 20.47 -16.68
CA GLU A 12 -5.02 20.24 -17.40
C GLU A 12 -5.03 18.93 -18.21
N GLY A 13 -4.49 17.85 -17.62
CA GLY A 13 -4.36 16.59 -18.32
C GLY A 13 -3.84 15.43 -17.48
N VAL A 14 -3.86 14.23 -18.06
CA VAL A 14 -3.28 13.04 -17.44
C VAL A 14 -1.75 13.17 -17.42
N GLN A 15 -1.16 13.05 -16.24
CA GLN A 15 0.27 13.14 -16.03
C GLN A 15 0.76 11.98 -15.16
N PRO A 16 2.04 11.62 -15.27
CA PRO A 16 2.69 10.73 -14.32
C PRO A 16 2.85 11.41 -12.95
N PHE A 17 2.57 10.65 -11.91
CA PHE A 17 2.75 11.01 -10.52
C PHE A 17 3.63 9.99 -9.82
N GLU A 18 4.46 10.44 -8.89
CA GLU A 18 5.30 9.59 -8.05
C GLU A 18 5.07 9.83 -6.57
N ALA A 19 5.18 8.77 -5.78
CA ALA A 19 5.22 8.89 -4.33
C ALA A 19 6.60 9.39 -3.90
N PRO A 20 6.69 10.49 -3.13
CA PRO A 20 7.96 10.92 -2.54
C PRO A 20 8.42 9.89 -1.49
N PRO A 21 9.70 9.92 -1.08
CA PRO A 21 10.17 9.16 0.07
C PRO A 21 9.36 9.53 1.32
N CYS A 22 8.45 8.65 1.73
CA CYS A 22 7.59 8.87 2.89
C CYS A 22 8.22 8.29 4.16
N ALA A 23 8.27 9.10 5.23
CA ALA A 23 8.80 8.69 6.53
C ALA A 23 7.91 7.63 7.23
N ASP A 24 6.62 7.61 6.91
CA ASP A 24 5.64 6.68 7.48
C ASP A 24 5.77 5.24 6.93
N GLY A 25 6.64 5.02 5.94
CA GLY A 25 6.95 3.68 5.44
C GLY A 25 5.89 3.08 4.52
N HIS A 26 4.99 3.89 3.94
CA HIS A 26 3.97 3.42 2.99
C HIS A 26 4.54 2.95 1.64
N GLY A 27 5.80 3.31 1.33
CA GLY A 27 6.48 2.87 0.11
C GLY A 27 5.70 3.22 -1.16
N ALA A 28 5.39 2.20 -1.97
CA ALA A 28 4.66 2.33 -3.23
C ALA A 28 3.18 2.70 -3.07
N ASP A 29 2.62 2.52 -1.87
CA ASP A 29 1.21 2.74 -1.54
C ASP A 29 0.98 4.05 -0.79
N CYS A 30 1.97 4.94 -0.79
CA CYS A 30 1.86 6.25 -0.18
C CYS A 30 0.65 7.03 -0.75
N PRO A 31 -0.20 7.61 0.12
CA PRO A 31 -1.33 8.43 -0.31
C PRO A 31 -0.86 9.76 -0.91
N GLU A 32 0.37 10.19 -0.61
CA GLU A 32 0.98 11.40 -1.14
C GLU A 32 1.62 11.12 -2.50
N LEU A 33 1.20 11.87 -3.52
CA LEU A 33 1.68 11.75 -4.88
C LEU A 33 2.01 13.13 -5.45
N ILE A 34 3.11 13.23 -6.19
CA ILE A 34 3.59 14.48 -6.81
C ILE A 34 3.59 14.33 -8.33
N CYS A 35 3.00 15.29 -9.03
CA CYS A 35 3.06 15.34 -10.49
C CYS A 35 4.50 15.59 -10.93
N THR A 36 5.09 14.67 -11.70
CA THR A 36 6.50 14.79 -12.10
C THR A 36 6.74 15.88 -13.14
N ARG A 37 5.67 16.45 -13.72
CA ARG A 37 5.73 17.55 -14.69
C ARG A 37 5.73 18.94 -14.04
N CYS A 38 4.82 19.21 -13.11
CA CYS A 38 4.65 20.54 -12.52
C CYS A 38 4.93 20.63 -11.01
N GLY A 39 5.12 19.50 -10.33
CA GLY A 39 5.40 19.45 -8.90
C GLY A 39 4.19 19.60 -7.97
N THR A 40 2.97 19.70 -8.50
CA THR A 40 1.75 19.74 -7.67
C THR A 40 1.56 18.41 -6.94
N ALA A 41 1.21 18.49 -5.65
CA ALA A 41 0.95 17.34 -4.81
C ALA A 41 -0.57 17.06 -4.70
N LEU A 42 -0.94 15.78 -4.73
CA LEU A 42 -2.28 15.28 -4.47
C LEU A 42 -2.22 14.26 -3.33
N LEU A 43 -3.19 14.33 -2.42
CA LEU A 43 -3.39 13.34 -1.37
C LEU A 43 -4.58 12.45 -1.75
N ILE A 44 -4.32 11.20 -2.10
CA ILE A 44 -5.38 10.21 -2.32
C ILE A 44 -5.67 9.55 -0.98
N ALA A 45 -6.86 9.76 -0.43
CA ALA A 45 -7.28 9.09 0.80
C ALA A 45 -7.46 7.58 0.57
N THR A 46 -6.36 6.83 0.58
CA THR A 46 -6.36 5.37 0.62
C THR A 46 -6.55 4.93 2.07
N PHE A 47 -7.78 4.59 2.44
CA PHE A 47 -8.03 3.91 3.71
C PHE A 47 -7.41 2.51 3.67
N ALA A 48 -6.21 2.36 4.22
CA ALA A 48 -5.58 1.06 4.39
C ALA A 48 -6.22 0.35 5.61
N PHE A 49 -7.09 -0.61 5.36
CA PHE A 49 -7.59 -1.49 6.42
C PHE A 49 -6.57 -2.62 6.64
N PRO A 50 -6.11 -2.85 7.89
CA PRO A 50 -5.25 -3.99 8.17
C PRO A 50 -6.02 -5.28 7.85
N ALA A 51 -5.35 -6.22 7.18
CA ALA A 51 -5.94 -7.50 6.86
C ALA A 51 -6.36 -8.22 8.16
N PRO A 52 -7.58 -8.78 8.24
CA PRO A 52 -8.00 -9.51 9.42
C PRO A 52 -7.09 -10.73 9.63
N ARG A 53 -6.51 -10.85 10.83
CA ARG A 53 -5.74 -12.03 11.21
C ARG A 53 -6.71 -13.18 11.46
N LEU A 54 -6.70 -14.18 10.58
CA LEU A 54 -7.35 -15.46 10.85
C LEU A 54 -6.68 -16.06 12.10
N ALA A 55 -7.44 -16.19 13.19
CA ALA A 55 -6.96 -16.88 14.38
C ALA A 55 -6.63 -18.33 13.98
N ALA A 56 -5.35 -18.69 14.04
CA ALA A 56 -4.93 -20.06 13.79
C ALA A 56 -5.56 -20.95 14.87
N THR A 57 -6.62 -21.67 14.53
CA THR A 57 -7.19 -22.71 15.40
C THR A 57 -6.10 -23.76 15.59
N THR A 58 -5.45 -23.76 16.75
CA THR A 58 -4.43 -24.75 17.08
C THR A 58 -5.11 -26.11 17.10
N ARG A 59 -4.99 -26.88 16.02
CA ARG A 59 -5.54 -28.24 15.98
C ARG A 59 -4.72 -29.06 16.96
N PRO A 60 -5.33 -29.68 18.00
CA PRO A 60 -4.59 -30.49 18.95
C PRO A 60 -3.90 -31.63 18.20
N ARG A 61 -2.58 -31.78 18.43
CA ARG A 61 -1.78 -32.84 17.81
C ARG A 61 -2.25 -34.19 18.36
N PRO A 62 -2.61 -35.18 17.50
CA PRO A 62 -3.01 -36.48 17.99
C PRO A 62 -1.88 -37.13 18.80
N PRO A 63 -2.21 -37.86 19.88
CA PRO A 63 -1.20 -38.50 20.71
C PRO A 63 -0.41 -39.50 19.88
N ALA A 64 0.92 -39.38 19.91
CA ALA A 64 1.82 -40.33 19.28
C ALA A 64 1.65 -41.71 19.95
N ARG A 65 1.17 -42.69 19.19
CA ARG A 65 1.13 -44.08 19.64
C ARG A 65 2.57 -44.59 19.70
N ARG A 66 3.02 -44.99 20.90
CA ARG A 66 4.30 -45.68 21.07
C ARG A 66 4.11 -47.13 20.61
N ALA A 67 4.92 -47.56 19.65
CA ALA A 67 5.05 -48.99 19.32
C ALA A 67 5.84 -49.69 20.43
N ALA A 68 5.37 -50.88 20.82
CA ALA A 68 6.01 -51.77 21.78
C ALA A 68 6.89 -52.79 21.05
#